data_AF-A0A135TSW4-F1
#
_entry.id   AF-A0A135TSW4-F1
#
_cell.length_a   1.000
_cell.length_b   1.000
_cell.length_c   1.000
_cell.angle_alpha   90.00
_cell.angle_beta   90.00
_cell.angle_gamma   90.00
#
_symmetry.space_group_name_H-M   'P 1'
#
loop_
_entity.id
_entity.type
_entity.pdbx_description
1 polymer ?
#
loop_
_entity_poly.entity_id
_entity_poly.type
_entity_poly.pdbx_seq_one_letter_code
_entity_poly.pdbx_strand_id
1 'polypeptide(L)'
;MSHRKYEAPRHGSLAYLPRKRAARHRGKVKSFPKDDAKKPVHLTATMGYKAGMTTIVRDLDRPGAKANKKEVVEAVSIIDTPPLIVVGLVGYIETPRGLRSLTTVWAEHLSDEIRRRFYKNWYKSKKKAFTKYAKQHSENSGASITREIERIKKYCTVVRVLAHTQPRKTPIKQKKAHLMEIQINGGSVADKVDFGYGLFEKPVEVGSIFEQDEMIDVIAVTKGHGFEGVTARWGTKKLPRKTHKGLRKVACIGAWHPSHVQWTVARAGQNGYHHRTSVNHKVYRIGKAGSDNSASTEIDVTKKTITPLGGFVRYGEINNDFVMVKGSIPGTKKRVMTLRKSMFTHTSRKALEKIDLKWIDTSSEFGHGAFQTPAEKKQYQGTLKKDLAAHTLLSSSATHKKRMKTTTPRTLYRNLCQRTLSSSTLASTPRNAFILRQLSPAPSSCSTGKLLQPRLTTASAFSTFTHLKMSDADYAAFLDKANQDPNEGHATTTSKSKELKAQDKGVEVPKAIQDVLKQDKVYISDADEPFVGVALQWDEAGKGLPDEVEFAQLIDHPDAENADVELLDPVDWDSNGDYKDVIEAVRKAGKGNDVRVYKVPKGGVRTEYWLVTTDGKGKEAKLVGVKALSVES
;
A
#
# COMPACT_ATOMS: atom_id res chain seq x y z
N MET A 1 -0.24 23.58 27.66
CA MET A 1 0.25 22.57 26.70
C MET A 1 1.73 22.33 26.97
N SER A 2 2.13 21.11 27.36
CA SER A 2 3.56 20.79 27.55
C SER A 2 4.25 20.70 26.19
N HIS A 3 5.46 21.26 26.08
CA HIS A 3 6.32 20.99 24.93
C HIS A 3 6.74 19.51 24.92
N ARG A 4 7.13 19.01 23.75
CA ARG A 4 7.59 17.63 23.60
C ARG A 4 8.93 17.46 24.32
N LYS A 5 8.99 16.54 25.29
CA LYS A 5 10.19 16.31 26.13
C LYS A 5 11.49 16.05 25.35
N TYR A 6 11.44 15.27 24.27
CA TYR A 6 12.59 15.01 23.41
C TYR A 6 12.19 15.17 21.94
N GLU A 7 12.87 16.09 21.26
CA GLU A 7 12.65 16.32 19.84
C GLU A 7 13.14 15.15 19.00
N ALA A 8 12.39 14.84 17.95
CA ALA A 8 12.78 13.87 16.95
C ALA A 8 12.13 14.24 15.62
N PRO A 9 12.75 13.87 14.48
CA PRO A 9 12.18 14.16 13.19
C PRO A 9 10.81 13.50 13.02
N ARG A 10 10.01 14.09 12.15
CA ARG A 10 8.69 13.58 11.82
C ARG A 10 8.77 12.20 11.15
N HIS A 11 7.83 11.31 11.48
CA HIS A 11 7.66 10.05 10.76
C HIS A 11 7.02 10.26 9.38
N GLY A 12 7.85 10.26 8.35
CA GLY A 12 7.46 10.28 6.94
C GLY A 12 7.17 11.68 6.38
N SER A 13 7.52 11.85 5.10
CA SER A 13 7.35 13.11 4.39
C SER A 13 5.89 13.39 4.01
N LEU A 14 5.45 14.63 4.25
CA LEU A 14 4.11 15.12 3.90
C LEU A 14 3.95 15.33 2.38
N ALA A 15 5.04 15.52 1.64
CA ALA A 15 5.02 15.76 0.19
C ALA A 15 4.42 14.59 -0.62
N TYR A 16 4.33 13.41 -0.02
CA TYR A 16 3.77 12.20 -0.65
C TYR A 16 2.35 11.87 -0.18
N LEU A 17 1.64 12.82 0.43
CA LEU A 17 0.23 12.70 0.77
C LEU A 17 -0.67 13.19 -0.39
N PRO A 18 -1.92 12.69 -0.48
CA PRO A 18 -2.44 11.54 0.25
C PRO A 18 -1.80 10.23 -0.23
N ARG A 19 -1.48 9.33 0.70
CA ARG A 19 -0.91 8.00 0.39
C ARG A 19 -2.00 7.02 -0.05
N LYS A 20 -2.52 7.25 -1.26
CA LYS A 20 -3.53 6.42 -1.94
C LYS A 20 -2.97 5.67 -3.15
N ARG A 21 -3.74 4.72 -3.68
CA ARG A 21 -3.40 4.01 -4.93
C ARG A 21 -3.34 5.01 -6.09
N ALA A 22 -2.36 4.84 -6.97
CA ALA A 22 -2.28 5.57 -8.22
C ALA A 22 -3.47 5.20 -9.11
N ALA A 23 -4.12 6.20 -9.70
CA ALA A 23 -5.23 6.00 -10.64
C ALA A 23 -4.80 5.39 -11.97
N ARG A 24 -3.50 5.49 -12.32
CA ARG A 24 -2.92 5.00 -13.57
C ARG A 24 -1.84 3.98 -13.27
N HIS A 25 -1.81 2.90 -14.06
CA HIS A 25 -0.79 1.85 -13.95
C HIS A 25 0.58 2.28 -14.47
N ARG A 26 0.60 3.08 -15.55
CA ARG A 26 1.84 3.61 -16.14
C ARG A 26 2.29 4.86 -15.38
N GLY A 27 3.62 5.04 -15.29
CA GLY A 27 4.21 6.33 -14.93
C GLY A 27 3.72 7.45 -15.84
N LYS A 28 2.93 8.40 -15.31
CA LYS A 28 2.63 9.64 -16.04
C LYS A 28 3.82 10.59 -15.90
N VAL A 29 4.35 11.07 -17.02
CA VAL A 29 5.28 12.20 -17.03
C VAL A 29 4.44 13.46 -16.75
N LYS A 30 4.70 14.12 -15.61
CA LYS A 30 4.00 15.36 -15.26
C LYS A 30 4.69 16.59 -15.84
N SER A 31 6.01 16.51 -16.00
CA SER A 31 6.88 17.57 -16.53
C SER A 31 7.93 16.91 -17.40
N PHE A 32 8.18 17.46 -18.58
CA PHE A 32 9.30 17.06 -19.43
C PHE A 32 10.51 17.96 -19.15
N PRO A 33 11.73 17.56 -19.55
CA PRO A 33 12.90 18.42 -19.47
C PRO A 33 12.63 19.77 -20.14
N LYS A 34 13.29 20.82 -19.65
CA LYS A 34 13.19 22.15 -20.27
C LYS A 34 13.66 22.07 -21.72
N ASP A 35 12.93 22.76 -22.58
CA ASP A 35 13.23 22.82 -23.99
C ASP A 35 14.34 23.83 -24.28
N ASP A 36 15.19 23.53 -25.26
CA ASP A 36 16.33 24.35 -25.66
C ASP A 36 16.44 24.31 -27.18
N ALA A 37 16.03 25.40 -27.83
CA ALA A 37 15.96 25.50 -29.29
C ALA A 37 17.33 25.36 -29.98
N LYS A 38 18.44 25.56 -29.26
CA LYS A 38 19.80 25.44 -29.82
C LYS A 38 20.22 23.99 -30.03
N LYS A 39 19.59 23.04 -29.34
CA LYS A 39 19.92 21.61 -29.45
C LYS A 39 19.20 20.99 -30.63
N PRO A 40 19.76 19.93 -31.23
CA PRO A 40 19.07 19.17 -32.26
C PRO A 40 17.76 18.58 -31.70
N VAL A 41 16.80 18.41 -32.60
CA VAL A 41 15.49 17.86 -32.27
C VAL A 41 15.64 16.43 -31.77
N HIS A 42 15.09 16.12 -30.60
CA HIS A 42 15.21 14.80 -29.98
C HIS A 42 13.97 14.44 -29.12
N LEU A 43 13.83 13.15 -28.86
CA LEU A 43 12.81 12.62 -27.96
C LEU A 43 13.29 12.64 -26.50
N THR A 44 12.38 12.91 -25.58
CA THR A 44 12.70 13.14 -24.16
C THR A 44 12.44 11.94 -23.24
N ALA A 45 11.71 10.93 -23.71
CA ALA A 45 11.28 9.81 -22.89
C ALA A 45 11.01 8.55 -23.73
N THR A 46 11.07 7.38 -23.09
CA THR A 46 10.65 6.10 -23.67
C THR A 46 9.89 5.25 -22.63
N MET A 47 9.43 4.08 -23.02
CA MET A 47 8.85 3.07 -22.13
C MET A 47 9.62 1.76 -22.17
N GLY A 48 9.71 1.12 -21.02
CA GLY A 48 10.23 -0.24 -20.89
C GLY A 48 9.49 -1.03 -19.82
N TYR A 49 9.87 -2.28 -19.64
CA TYR A 49 9.32 -3.19 -18.65
C TYR A 49 10.42 -3.68 -17.71
N LYS A 50 10.16 -3.63 -16.40
CA LYS A 50 11.13 -4.14 -15.42
C LYS A 50 11.28 -5.66 -15.57
N ALA A 51 12.44 -6.12 -16.01
CA ALA A 51 12.72 -7.54 -16.12
C ALA A 51 13.17 -8.12 -14.77
N GLY A 52 14.28 -7.61 -14.26
CA GLY A 52 14.90 -8.10 -13.03
C GLY A 52 16.02 -7.19 -12.52
N MET A 53 16.82 -7.75 -11.64
CA MET A 53 18.04 -7.13 -11.14
C MET A 53 19.16 -8.18 -11.23
N THR A 54 20.38 -7.70 -11.34
CA THR A 54 21.61 -8.50 -11.31
C THR A 54 22.70 -7.65 -10.63
N THR A 55 23.91 -8.18 -10.49
CA THR A 55 25.07 -7.45 -10.01
C THR A 55 26.11 -7.29 -11.11
N ILE A 56 26.90 -6.23 -11.01
CA ILE A 56 28.04 -5.98 -11.90
C ILE A 56 29.30 -5.75 -11.07
N VAL A 57 30.45 -5.93 -11.71
CA VAL A 57 31.73 -5.39 -11.25
C VAL A 57 32.16 -4.31 -12.22
N ARG A 58 32.64 -3.20 -11.68
CA ARG A 58 33.24 -2.11 -12.45
C ARG A 58 34.39 -1.51 -11.67
N ASP A 59 35.29 -0.84 -12.38
CA ASP A 59 36.25 0.06 -11.73
C ASP A 59 35.58 1.37 -11.36
N LEU A 60 35.85 1.83 -10.14
CA LEU A 60 35.42 3.14 -9.69
C LEU A 60 36.52 4.17 -10.00
N ASP A 61 36.34 4.95 -11.07
CA ASP A 61 37.17 6.12 -11.33
C ASP A 61 36.51 7.38 -10.77
N ARG A 62 36.83 7.67 -9.51
CA ARG A 62 36.39 8.89 -8.83
C ARG A 62 37.48 9.41 -7.91
N PRO A 63 38.30 10.38 -8.36
CA PRO A 63 39.31 11.02 -7.54
C PRO A 63 38.73 11.56 -6.23
N GLY A 64 39.35 11.18 -5.10
CA GLY A 64 38.91 11.53 -3.74
C GLY A 64 38.00 10.51 -3.06
N ALA A 65 37.49 9.50 -3.77
CA ALA A 65 36.77 8.39 -3.13
C ALA A 65 37.74 7.36 -2.54
N LYS A 66 37.40 6.77 -1.38
CA LYS A 66 38.20 5.68 -0.75
C LYS A 66 38.40 4.46 -1.66
N ALA A 67 37.43 4.22 -2.54
CA ALA A 67 37.44 3.12 -3.50
C ALA A 67 37.90 3.55 -4.91
N ASN A 68 38.54 4.72 -5.06
CA ASN A 68 39.08 5.14 -6.35
C ASN A 68 40.08 4.11 -6.90
N LYS A 69 39.97 3.78 -8.19
CA LYS A 69 40.75 2.74 -8.88
C LYS A 69 40.65 1.36 -8.22
N LYS A 70 39.54 1.08 -7.54
CA LYS A 70 39.22 -0.24 -7.01
C LYS A 70 37.97 -0.77 -7.69
N GLU A 71 37.89 -2.08 -7.76
CA GLU A 71 36.71 -2.79 -8.21
C GLU A 71 35.59 -2.66 -7.18
N VAL A 72 34.40 -2.30 -7.67
CA VAL A 72 33.20 -2.17 -6.86
C VAL A 72 32.11 -3.04 -7.45
N VAL A 73 31.48 -3.84 -6.59
CA VAL A 73 30.27 -4.57 -6.93
C VAL A 73 29.07 -3.68 -6.73
N GLU A 74 28.24 -3.54 -7.75
CA GLU A 74 27.01 -2.76 -7.66
C GLU A 74 25.79 -3.54 -8.15
N ALA A 75 24.67 -3.34 -7.46
CA ALA A 75 23.38 -3.87 -7.91
C ALA A 75 22.84 -3.01 -9.07
N VAL A 76 22.28 -3.66 -10.08
CA VAL A 76 21.68 -3.04 -11.26
C VAL A 76 20.28 -3.57 -11.51
N SER A 77 19.44 -2.75 -12.13
CA SER A 77 18.14 -3.15 -12.63
C SER A 77 18.15 -3.23 -14.15
N ILE A 78 17.59 -4.30 -14.70
CA ILE A 78 17.46 -4.50 -16.14
C ILE A 78 16.03 -4.16 -16.57
N ILE A 79 15.93 -3.30 -17.58
CA ILE A 79 14.67 -2.84 -18.17
C ILE A 79 14.64 -3.29 -19.62
N ASP A 80 13.73 -4.18 -19.96
CA ASP A 80 13.45 -4.62 -21.33
C ASP A 80 12.70 -3.51 -22.07
N THR A 81 13.29 -2.99 -23.13
CA THR A 81 12.82 -1.83 -23.90
C THR A 81 12.58 -2.24 -25.34
N PRO A 82 11.45 -2.91 -25.65
CA PRO A 82 11.08 -3.14 -27.04
C PRO A 82 10.89 -1.80 -27.77
N PRO A 83 11.18 -1.73 -29.08
CA PRO A 83 11.10 -0.48 -29.82
C PRO A 83 9.68 0.11 -29.78
N LEU A 84 9.60 1.43 -29.67
CA LEU A 84 8.32 2.15 -29.66
C LEU A 84 7.88 2.42 -31.09
N ILE A 85 6.60 2.24 -31.41
CA ILE A 85 6.07 2.74 -32.68
C ILE A 85 5.44 4.11 -32.44
N VAL A 86 5.86 5.08 -33.25
CA VAL A 86 5.25 6.41 -33.30
C VAL A 86 4.03 6.38 -34.21
N VAL A 87 2.90 6.89 -33.72
CA VAL A 87 1.58 6.75 -34.36
C VAL A 87 0.82 8.06 -34.50
N GLY A 88 1.37 9.17 -34.00
CA GLY A 88 0.68 10.44 -34.07
C GLY A 88 1.46 11.58 -33.45
N LEU A 89 0.92 12.78 -33.57
CA LEU A 89 1.51 14.02 -33.13
C LEU A 89 0.41 14.91 -32.52
N VAL A 90 0.71 15.53 -31.39
CA VAL A 90 -0.19 16.41 -30.64
C VAL A 90 0.47 17.78 -30.54
N GLY A 91 -0.23 18.80 -31.03
CA GLY A 91 0.14 20.20 -30.85
C GLY A 91 -0.51 20.79 -29.60
N TYR A 92 0.26 21.50 -28.79
CA TYR A 92 -0.22 22.23 -27.63
C TYR A 92 -0.04 23.73 -27.82
N ILE A 93 -1.11 24.48 -27.55
CA ILE A 93 -1.10 25.94 -27.47
C ILE A 93 -0.98 26.37 -26.00
N GLU A 94 -0.18 27.40 -25.76
CA GLU A 94 -0.11 28.05 -24.46
C GLU A 94 -1.24 29.05 -24.32
N THR A 95 -2.08 28.85 -23.30
CA THR A 95 -3.18 29.76 -22.95
C THR A 95 -2.90 30.32 -21.56
N PRO A 96 -3.53 31.43 -21.14
CA PRO A 96 -3.35 31.95 -19.78
C PRO A 96 -3.76 30.96 -18.67
N ARG A 97 -4.54 29.91 -19.00
CA ARG A 97 -4.92 28.83 -18.08
C ARG A 97 -3.95 27.63 -18.10
N GLY A 98 -2.91 27.68 -18.94
CA GLY A 98 -1.95 26.60 -19.18
C GLY A 98 -2.00 26.02 -20.59
N LEU A 99 -1.33 24.88 -20.79
CA LEU A 99 -1.26 24.20 -22.08
C LEU A 99 -2.59 23.53 -22.43
N ARG A 100 -3.11 23.81 -23.64
CA ARG A 100 -4.30 23.17 -24.20
C ARG A 100 -3.94 22.44 -25.48
N SER A 101 -4.44 21.22 -25.66
CA SER A 101 -4.26 20.49 -26.93
C SER A 101 -5.05 21.19 -28.04
N LEU A 102 -4.39 21.53 -29.15
CA LEU A 102 -5.00 22.17 -30.30
C LEU A 102 -5.54 21.12 -31.30
N THR A 103 -4.67 20.25 -31.78
CA THR A 103 -4.98 19.19 -32.75
C THR A 103 -4.18 17.93 -32.45
N THR A 104 -4.67 16.78 -32.90
CA THR A 104 -3.98 15.50 -32.80
C THR A 104 -4.04 14.81 -34.14
N VAL A 105 -2.89 14.72 -34.79
CA VAL A 105 -2.72 14.03 -36.06
C VAL A 105 -2.32 12.59 -35.78
N TRP A 106 -2.99 11.62 -36.40
CA TRP A 106 -2.63 10.20 -36.34
C TRP A 106 -2.05 9.72 -37.66
N ALA A 107 -1.22 8.68 -37.58
CA ALA A 107 -0.74 7.91 -38.71
C ALA A 107 -1.88 7.15 -39.41
N GLU A 108 -1.63 6.72 -40.64
CA GLU A 108 -2.63 6.05 -41.49
C GLU A 108 -2.87 4.61 -41.01
N HIS A 109 -1.80 3.85 -40.80
CA HIS A 109 -1.86 2.44 -40.46
C HIS A 109 -1.52 2.20 -38.99
N LEU A 110 -2.55 1.89 -38.21
CA LEU A 110 -2.40 1.56 -36.79
C LEU A 110 -2.44 0.06 -36.54
N SER A 111 -1.44 -0.44 -35.81
CA SER A 111 -1.38 -1.85 -35.41
C SER A 111 -2.55 -2.27 -34.49
N ASP A 112 -2.93 -3.54 -34.53
CA ASP A 112 -3.97 -4.07 -33.65
C ASP A 112 -3.63 -3.96 -32.15
N GLU A 113 -2.34 -3.86 -31.81
CA GLU A 113 -1.88 -3.71 -30.41
C GLU A 113 -2.31 -2.38 -29.79
N ILE A 114 -2.20 -1.28 -30.55
CA ILE A 114 -2.68 0.03 -30.13
C ILE A 114 -4.18 0.14 -30.27
N ARG A 115 -4.80 -0.47 -31.29
CA ARG A 115 -6.27 -0.47 -31.43
C ARG A 115 -6.94 -1.10 -30.21
N ARG A 116 -6.33 -2.14 -29.60
CA ARG A 116 -6.76 -2.70 -28.30
C ARG A 116 -6.79 -1.69 -27.16
N ARG A 117 -6.05 -0.57 -27.24
CA ARG A 117 -6.07 0.50 -26.23
C ARG A 117 -7.47 1.08 -26.04
N PHE A 118 -8.18 1.27 -27.14
CA PHE A 118 -9.49 1.92 -27.22
C PHE A 118 -10.65 1.00 -26.85
N TYR A 119 -10.40 -0.30 -26.66
CA TYR A 119 -11.41 -1.27 -26.24
C TYR A 119 -11.13 -1.80 -24.83
N LYS A 120 -12.20 -2.04 -24.08
CA LYS A 120 -12.15 -2.90 -22.88
C LYS A 120 -12.10 -4.38 -23.31
N ASN A 121 -13.04 -4.79 -24.17
CA ASN A 121 -13.17 -6.15 -24.68
C ASN A 121 -12.90 -6.20 -26.19
N TRP A 122 -11.68 -6.59 -26.58
CA TRP A 122 -11.28 -6.65 -27.99
C TRP A 122 -12.06 -7.70 -28.79
N TYR A 123 -12.24 -8.90 -28.23
CA TYR A 123 -12.83 -10.04 -28.94
C TYR A 123 -14.31 -9.83 -29.29
N LYS A 124 -15.08 -9.23 -28.39
CA LYS A 124 -16.52 -8.94 -28.60
C LYS A 124 -16.76 -7.70 -29.48
N SER A 125 -15.73 -6.91 -29.76
CA SER A 125 -15.88 -5.66 -30.51
C SER A 125 -15.83 -5.88 -32.02
N LYS A 126 -16.53 -5.03 -32.79
CA LYS A 126 -16.42 -4.99 -34.26
C LYS A 126 -15.10 -4.38 -34.76
N LYS A 127 -14.20 -3.97 -33.85
CA LYS A 127 -12.86 -3.40 -34.14
C LYS A 127 -12.92 -2.26 -35.19
N LYS A 128 -13.77 -1.26 -34.96
CA LYS A 128 -13.97 -0.10 -35.87
C LYS A 128 -13.15 1.15 -35.52
N ALA A 129 -12.16 1.01 -34.62
CA ALA A 129 -11.32 2.14 -34.22
C ALA A 129 -10.42 2.51 -35.40
N PHE A 130 -10.36 3.81 -35.72
CA PHE A 130 -9.60 4.43 -36.80
C PHE A 130 -9.97 4.02 -38.23
N THR A 131 -11.05 3.27 -38.46
CA THR A 131 -11.42 2.84 -39.82
C THR A 131 -11.91 3.99 -40.71
N LYS A 132 -12.56 5.01 -40.13
CA LYS A 132 -12.93 6.23 -40.87
C LYS A 132 -11.73 7.15 -41.08
N TYR A 133 -10.86 7.23 -40.08
CA TYR A 133 -9.67 8.09 -40.12
C TYR A 133 -8.66 7.59 -41.17
N ALA A 134 -8.48 6.28 -41.32
CA ALA A 134 -7.66 5.73 -42.41
C ALA A 134 -8.23 6.08 -43.80
N LYS A 135 -9.56 6.13 -43.97
CA LYS A 135 -10.17 6.58 -45.22
C LYS A 135 -9.93 8.05 -45.52
N GLN A 136 -9.90 8.90 -44.50
CA GLN A 136 -9.61 10.34 -44.64
C GLN A 136 -8.19 10.62 -45.11
N HIS A 137 -7.24 9.70 -44.88
CA HIS A 137 -5.89 9.79 -45.47
C HIS A 137 -5.90 9.52 -46.97
N SER A 138 -6.73 8.58 -47.44
CA SER A 138 -6.88 8.27 -48.87
C SER A 138 -7.76 9.28 -49.63
N GLU A 139 -8.72 9.91 -48.96
CA GLU A 139 -9.64 10.89 -49.55
C GLU A 139 -8.96 12.26 -49.70
N ASN A 140 -9.13 12.93 -50.85
CA ASN A 140 -8.56 14.26 -51.14
C ASN A 140 -7.05 14.37 -50.89
N SER A 141 -6.30 13.31 -51.17
CA SER A 141 -4.83 13.23 -51.03
C SER A 141 -4.32 13.64 -49.64
N GLY A 142 -5.08 13.40 -48.57
CA GLY A 142 -4.68 13.73 -47.21
C GLY A 142 -4.63 15.23 -46.89
N ALA A 143 -5.24 16.10 -47.72
CA ALA A 143 -5.20 17.55 -47.54
C ALA A 143 -5.69 18.01 -46.15
N SER A 144 -6.63 17.27 -45.54
CA SER A 144 -7.09 17.55 -44.17
C SER A 144 -5.97 17.40 -43.13
N ILE A 145 -5.15 16.35 -43.25
CA ILE A 145 -4.02 16.08 -42.37
C ILE A 145 -2.92 17.13 -42.55
N THR A 146 -2.60 17.48 -43.80
CA THR A 146 -1.60 18.52 -44.09
C THR A 146 -2.02 19.86 -43.48
N ARG A 147 -3.30 20.24 -43.58
CA ARG A 147 -3.84 21.44 -42.90
C ARG A 147 -3.71 21.37 -41.39
N GLU A 148 -3.94 20.19 -40.78
CA GLU A 148 -3.75 20.02 -39.34
C GLU A 148 -2.28 20.13 -38.92
N ILE A 149 -1.36 19.60 -39.72
CA ILE A 149 0.10 19.71 -39.51
C ILE A 149 0.54 21.18 -39.59
N GLU A 150 0.11 21.90 -40.62
CA GLU A 150 0.37 23.34 -40.78
C GLU A 150 -0.20 24.15 -39.61
N ARG A 151 -1.40 23.79 -39.13
CA ARG A 151 -2.00 24.41 -37.94
C ARG A 151 -1.14 24.22 -36.69
N ILE A 152 -0.47 23.06 -36.54
CA ILE A 152 0.45 22.82 -35.44
C ILE A 152 1.69 23.70 -35.58
N LYS A 153 2.29 23.76 -36.78
CA LYS A 153 3.46 24.62 -37.05
C LYS A 153 3.17 26.10 -36.74
N LYS A 154 1.96 26.58 -37.03
CA LYS A 154 1.58 27.99 -36.86
C LYS A 154 1.27 28.40 -35.43
N TYR A 155 0.52 27.58 -34.68
CA TYR A 155 -0.08 28.01 -33.41
C TYR A 155 0.46 27.32 -32.15
N CYS A 156 1.17 26.21 -32.29
CA CYS A 156 1.59 25.42 -31.13
C CYS A 156 2.97 25.85 -30.63
N THR A 157 3.11 25.89 -29.30
CA THR A 157 4.41 26.13 -28.63
C THR A 157 5.11 24.82 -28.29
N VAL A 158 4.34 23.79 -27.91
CA VAL A 158 4.85 22.48 -27.52
C VAL A 158 4.30 21.40 -28.45
N VAL A 159 5.20 20.54 -28.93
CA VAL A 159 4.85 19.41 -29.80
C VAL A 159 5.18 18.11 -29.08
N ARG A 160 4.24 17.16 -29.12
CA ARG A 160 4.43 15.83 -28.54
C ARG A 160 4.09 14.73 -29.53
N VAL A 161 4.89 13.69 -29.57
CA VAL A 161 4.63 12.48 -30.33
C VAL A 161 3.78 11.52 -29.50
N LEU A 162 2.81 10.88 -30.14
CA LEU A 162 2.10 9.72 -29.61
C LEU A 162 2.87 8.46 -30.00
N ALA A 163 3.40 7.76 -29.00
CA ALA A 163 4.12 6.51 -29.19
C ALA A 163 3.49 5.39 -28.37
N HIS A 164 3.53 4.17 -28.90
CA HIS A 164 3.08 2.99 -28.18
C HIS A 164 4.14 1.90 -28.05
N THR A 165 4.06 1.16 -26.94
CA THR A 165 4.89 -0.04 -26.74
C THR A 165 4.44 -1.22 -27.60
N GLN A 166 5.35 -2.17 -27.82
CA GLN A 166 5.07 -3.46 -28.46
C GLN A 166 5.14 -4.63 -27.45
N PRO A 167 4.13 -4.84 -26.59
CA PRO A 167 4.22 -5.85 -25.54
C PRO A 167 4.25 -7.30 -26.07
N ARG A 168 3.86 -7.58 -27.32
CA ARG A 168 3.99 -8.93 -27.89
C ARG A 168 5.43 -9.38 -28.09
N LYS A 169 6.36 -8.43 -28.23
CA LYS A 169 7.80 -8.71 -28.29
C LYS A 169 8.39 -9.04 -26.92
N THR A 170 7.62 -8.88 -25.85
CA THR A 170 8.04 -9.22 -24.48
C THR A 170 7.41 -10.54 -24.05
N PRO A 171 8.00 -11.28 -23.09
CA PRO A 171 7.42 -12.53 -22.56
C PRO A 171 6.15 -12.31 -21.71
N ILE A 172 5.58 -11.10 -21.71
CA ILE A 172 4.41 -10.74 -20.90
C ILE A 172 3.13 -11.15 -21.62
N LYS A 173 2.18 -11.76 -20.89
CA LYS A 173 0.88 -12.18 -21.43
C LYS A 173 0.01 -11.04 -21.99
N GLN A 174 0.30 -9.78 -21.62
CA GLN A 174 -0.50 -8.62 -22.02
C GLN A 174 -0.27 -8.30 -23.50
N LYS A 175 -1.33 -8.32 -24.31
CA LYS A 175 -1.27 -7.96 -25.75
C LYS A 175 -1.67 -6.50 -26.04
N LYS A 176 -2.12 -5.77 -25.00
CA LYS A 176 -2.64 -4.40 -25.11
C LYS A 176 -1.48 -3.42 -24.95
N ALA A 177 -1.20 -2.62 -25.98
CA ALA A 177 -0.12 -1.64 -25.93
C ALA A 177 -0.40 -0.50 -24.94
N HIS A 178 0.68 0.13 -24.48
CA HIS A 178 0.62 1.37 -23.70
C HIS A 178 0.88 2.55 -24.62
N LEU A 179 -0.07 3.48 -24.72
CA LEU A 179 0.04 4.70 -25.53
C LEU A 179 0.46 5.89 -24.67
N MET A 180 1.59 6.53 -24.97
CA MET A 180 2.10 7.69 -24.26
C MET A 180 2.34 8.87 -25.21
N GLU A 181 2.29 10.07 -24.64
CA GLU A 181 2.86 11.26 -25.27
C GLU A 181 4.32 11.38 -24.84
N ILE A 182 5.21 11.68 -25.78
CA ILE A 182 6.62 12.02 -25.58
C ILE A 182 6.82 13.42 -26.14
N GLN A 183 7.35 14.34 -25.34
CA GLN A 183 7.63 15.68 -25.83
C GLN A 183 8.88 15.68 -26.70
N ILE A 184 8.82 16.42 -27.81
CA ILE A 184 9.96 16.69 -28.68
C ILE A 184 10.57 18.01 -28.22
N ASN A 185 11.86 17.99 -27.93
CA ASN A 185 12.63 19.18 -27.56
C ASN A 185 13.72 19.44 -28.61
N GLY A 186 14.20 20.68 -28.69
CA GLY A 186 15.21 21.11 -29.68
C GLY A 186 14.62 21.76 -30.93
N GLY A 187 15.42 22.60 -31.59
CA GLY A 187 15.07 23.26 -32.85
C GLY A 187 13.85 24.18 -32.80
N SER A 188 13.40 24.59 -33.99
CA SER A 188 12.16 25.36 -34.16
C SER A 188 10.93 24.47 -34.05
N VAL A 189 9.74 25.07 -33.91
CA VAL A 189 8.47 24.31 -33.89
C VAL A 189 8.24 23.55 -35.20
N ALA A 190 8.64 24.12 -36.34
CA ALA A 190 8.53 23.46 -37.64
C ALA A 190 9.39 22.19 -37.68
N ASP A 191 10.66 22.29 -37.25
CA ASP A 191 11.59 21.16 -37.22
C ASP A 191 11.07 20.03 -36.32
N LYS A 192 10.46 20.37 -35.17
CA LYS A 192 9.82 19.39 -34.28
C LYS A 192 8.67 18.65 -34.95
N VAL A 193 7.84 19.37 -35.70
CA VAL A 193 6.71 18.78 -36.42
C VAL A 193 7.20 17.85 -37.52
N ASP A 194 8.18 18.29 -38.30
CA ASP A 194 8.75 17.51 -39.40
C ASP A 194 9.48 16.26 -38.90
N PHE A 195 10.25 16.40 -37.81
CA PHE A 195 10.86 15.27 -37.11
C PHE A 195 9.81 14.27 -36.61
N GLY A 196 8.76 14.76 -35.93
CA GLY A 196 7.70 13.91 -35.39
C GLY A 196 6.89 13.19 -36.47
N TYR A 197 6.58 13.88 -37.57
CA TYR A 197 5.88 13.32 -38.73
C TYR A 197 6.75 12.30 -39.48
N GLY A 198 8.05 12.58 -39.65
CA GLY A 198 9.01 11.67 -40.26
C GLY A 198 9.20 10.35 -39.50
N LEU A 199 8.81 10.30 -38.22
CA LEU A 199 8.82 9.10 -37.38
C LEU A 199 7.52 8.28 -37.46
N PHE A 200 6.49 8.71 -38.17
CA PHE A 200 5.22 7.98 -38.24
C PHE A 200 5.43 6.55 -38.75
N GLU A 201 4.82 5.60 -38.04
CA GLU A 201 4.85 4.15 -38.31
C GLU A 201 6.22 3.49 -38.18
N LYS A 202 7.27 4.27 -37.85
CA LYS A 202 8.63 3.77 -37.69
C LYS A 202 8.90 3.33 -36.24
N PRO A 203 9.72 2.28 -36.05
CA PRO A 203 10.21 1.90 -34.74
C PRO A 203 11.27 2.89 -34.25
N VAL A 204 11.14 3.33 -33.00
CA VAL A 204 12.13 4.14 -32.27
C VAL A 204 12.82 3.24 -31.26
N GLU A 205 14.12 3.07 -31.45
CA GLU A 205 15.00 2.30 -30.58
C GLU A 205 15.45 3.13 -29.37
N VAL A 206 15.78 2.46 -28.27
CA VAL A 206 16.18 3.15 -27.04
C VAL A 206 17.53 3.87 -27.18
N GLY A 207 18.44 3.32 -28.00
CA GLY A 207 19.74 3.92 -28.27
C GLY A 207 19.69 5.24 -29.06
N SER A 208 18.54 5.56 -29.67
CA SER A 208 18.32 6.88 -30.30
C SER A 208 17.90 7.96 -29.29
N ILE A 209 17.47 7.55 -28.09
CA ILE A 209 16.93 8.46 -27.06
C ILE A 209 17.96 8.68 -25.96
N PHE A 210 18.54 7.60 -25.45
CA PHE A 210 19.50 7.64 -24.34
C PHE A 210 20.87 7.19 -24.79
N GLU A 211 21.87 7.74 -24.14
CA GLU A 211 23.27 7.36 -24.32
C GLU A 211 23.75 6.53 -23.12
N GLN A 212 24.83 5.76 -23.33
CA GLN A 212 25.55 5.16 -22.22
C GLN A 212 26.10 6.26 -21.31
N ASP A 213 26.15 6.00 -20.01
CA ASP A 213 26.59 6.97 -18.99
C ASP A 213 25.67 8.18 -18.80
N GLU A 214 24.51 8.24 -19.44
CA GLU A 214 23.54 9.29 -19.17
C GLU A 214 22.84 9.09 -17.81
N MET A 215 22.44 10.20 -17.17
CA MET A 215 21.58 10.18 -15.99
C MET A 215 20.11 10.31 -16.41
N ILE A 216 19.32 9.30 -16.07
CA ILE A 216 17.90 9.21 -16.41
C ILE A 216 17.01 9.21 -15.17
N ASP A 217 15.76 9.60 -15.40
CA ASP A 217 14.70 9.52 -14.41
C ASP A 217 13.75 8.37 -14.74
N VAL A 218 13.36 7.64 -13.71
CA VAL A 218 12.55 6.44 -13.82
C VAL A 218 11.20 6.67 -13.14
N ILE A 219 10.14 6.71 -13.94
CA ILE A 219 8.78 7.00 -13.49
C ILE A 219 7.94 5.74 -13.54
N ALA A 220 7.48 5.26 -12.39
CA ALA A 220 6.64 4.08 -12.31
C ALA A 220 5.73 4.09 -11.08
N VAL A 221 4.87 3.08 -11.01
CA VAL A 221 4.07 2.79 -9.83
C VAL A 221 4.84 1.85 -8.91
N THR A 222 4.84 2.06 -7.59
CA THR A 222 5.51 1.20 -6.60
C THR A 222 4.78 -0.11 -6.37
N LYS A 223 5.46 -1.15 -5.85
CA LYS A 223 4.79 -2.41 -5.47
C LYS A 223 3.63 -2.11 -4.50
N GLY A 224 2.49 -2.75 -4.70
CA GLY A 224 1.37 -2.63 -3.78
C GLY A 224 1.56 -3.55 -2.58
N HIS A 225 1.35 -3.03 -1.38
CA HIS A 225 1.38 -3.80 -0.13
C HIS A 225 -0.02 -3.93 0.50
N GLY A 226 -1.03 -3.24 -0.04
CA GLY A 226 -2.40 -3.31 0.44
C GLY A 226 -2.65 -2.36 1.60
N PHE A 227 -3.57 -2.72 2.49
CA PHE A 227 -3.84 -1.99 3.72
C PHE A 227 -2.78 -2.37 4.77
N GLU A 228 -2.04 -1.39 5.25
CA GLU A 228 -0.97 -1.58 6.24
C GLU A 228 -1.23 -0.78 7.51
N GLY A 229 -0.76 -1.33 8.63
CA GLY A 229 -0.76 -0.65 9.93
C GLY A 229 0.20 0.54 9.97
N VAL A 230 0.09 1.39 10.99
CA VAL A 230 0.86 2.64 11.08
C VAL A 230 2.37 2.39 11.09
N THR A 231 2.82 1.35 11.79
CA THR A 231 4.24 0.99 11.90
C THR A 231 4.87 0.68 10.54
N ALA A 232 4.28 -0.23 9.74
CA ALA A 232 4.83 -0.59 8.44
C ALA A 232 4.64 0.52 7.39
N ARG A 233 3.52 1.25 7.48
CA ARG A 233 3.22 2.33 6.54
C ARG A 233 4.14 3.53 6.73
N TRP A 234 4.34 3.98 7.97
CA TRP A 234 5.03 5.24 8.30
C TRP A 234 6.37 5.08 9.01
N GLY A 235 6.74 3.87 9.43
CA GLY A 235 7.97 3.62 10.18
C GLY A 235 7.91 4.17 11.61
N THR A 236 6.72 4.22 12.23
CA THR A 236 6.58 4.67 13.61
C THR A 236 7.22 3.66 14.58
N LYS A 237 7.75 4.16 15.69
CA LYS A 237 8.27 3.30 16.77
C LYS A 237 7.13 2.45 17.34
N LYS A 238 7.39 1.16 17.55
CA LYS A 238 6.45 0.25 18.24
C LYS A 238 6.37 0.64 19.72
N LEU A 239 5.19 0.53 20.32
CA LEU A 239 5.00 0.78 21.75
C LEU A 239 5.60 -0.37 22.58
N PRO A 240 5.81 -0.18 23.90
CA PRO A 240 6.29 -1.23 24.79
C PRO A 240 5.42 -2.48 24.73
N ARG A 241 6.04 -3.65 24.94
CA ARG A 241 5.37 -4.96 24.86
C ARG A 241 4.14 -5.07 25.77
N LYS A 242 4.17 -4.42 26.94
CA LYS A 242 3.09 -4.44 27.95
C LYS A 242 1.90 -3.52 27.63
N THR A 243 1.87 -2.89 26.46
CA THR A 243 0.77 -1.97 26.09
C THR A 243 -0.54 -2.74 25.85
N HIS A 244 -1.59 -2.39 26.58
CA HIS A 244 -2.92 -2.94 26.38
C HIS A 244 -3.52 -2.52 25.02
N LYS A 245 -4.37 -3.38 24.42
CA LYS A 245 -4.97 -3.19 23.09
C LYS A 245 -3.92 -3.06 21.95
N GLY A 246 -2.75 -3.69 22.11
CA GLY A 246 -1.74 -3.86 21.07
C GLY A 246 -0.66 -2.77 20.97
N LEU A 247 0.51 -3.15 20.44
CA LEU A 247 1.72 -2.33 20.41
C LEU A 247 2.04 -1.67 19.06
N ARG A 248 1.39 -2.07 17.97
CA ARG A 248 1.67 -1.60 16.59
C ARG A 248 0.75 -0.44 16.18
N LYS A 249 0.56 0.50 17.10
CA LYS A 249 -0.29 1.69 16.96
C LYS A 249 0.48 2.95 17.36
N VAL A 250 -0.10 4.10 17.08
CA VAL A 250 0.36 5.38 17.64
C VAL A 250 -0.45 5.61 18.91
N ALA A 251 0.21 6.00 20.00
CA ALA A 251 -0.44 6.20 21.29
C ALA A 251 -1.30 7.47 21.30
N CYS A 252 -0.71 8.62 21.00
CA CYS A 252 -1.39 9.91 20.95
C CYS A 252 -1.63 10.34 19.49
N ILE A 253 -2.90 10.54 19.11
CA ILE A 253 -3.32 10.95 17.76
C ILE A 253 -3.44 12.47 17.60
N GLY A 254 -3.29 13.24 18.66
CA GLY A 254 -3.44 14.69 18.69
C GLY A 254 -3.56 15.20 20.13
N ALA A 255 -3.31 16.49 20.34
CA ALA A 255 -3.70 17.16 21.58
C ALA A 255 -5.22 17.34 21.63
N TRP A 256 -5.76 17.78 22.77
CA TRP A 256 -7.18 18.11 22.91
C TRP A 256 -7.61 19.18 21.89
N HIS A 257 -6.88 20.29 21.86
CA HIS A 257 -7.11 21.38 20.92
C HIS A 257 -6.04 21.32 19.80
N PRO A 258 -6.42 21.36 18.51
CA PRO A 258 -7.78 21.50 17.98
C PRO A 258 -8.62 20.21 18.04
N SER A 259 -9.95 20.35 18.12
CA SER A 259 -10.94 19.24 18.25
C SER A 259 -11.14 18.41 16.98
N HIS A 260 -10.05 18.11 16.26
CA HIS A 260 -10.03 17.19 15.14
C HIS A 260 -8.64 16.59 14.98
N VAL A 261 -8.56 15.39 14.41
CA VAL A 261 -7.28 14.76 14.10
C VAL A 261 -6.64 15.46 12.91
N GLN A 262 -5.45 16.02 13.09
CA GLN A 262 -4.71 16.64 12.00
C GLN A 262 -4.34 15.61 10.92
N TRP A 263 -4.47 16.00 9.66
CA TRP A 263 -4.09 15.18 8.49
C TRP A 263 -2.61 14.79 8.46
N THR A 264 -1.78 15.51 9.21
CA THR A 264 -0.36 15.26 9.41
C THR A 264 -0.12 13.99 10.25
N VAL A 265 -1.08 13.52 11.04
CA VAL A 265 -0.86 12.39 11.94
C VAL A 265 -0.78 11.08 11.16
N ALA A 266 0.19 10.23 11.53
CA ALA A 266 0.38 8.94 10.88
C ALA A 266 -0.79 7.99 11.20
N ARG A 267 -1.53 7.59 10.17
CA ARG A 267 -2.67 6.65 10.28
C ARG A 267 -2.45 5.39 9.43
N ALA A 268 -3.17 4.32 9.76
CA ALA A 268 -3.20 3.09 8.96
C ALA A 268 -3.87 3.35 7.60
N GLY A 269 -3.64 2.47 6.63
CA GLY A 269 -4.24 2.58 5.31
C GLY A 269 -3.36 2.05 4.19
N GLN A 270 -3.69 2.40 2.95
CA GLN A 270 -2.96 1.94 1.78
C GLN A 270 -1.46 2.23 1.87
N ASN A 271 -0.64 1.19 1.63
CA ASN A 271 0.79 1.30 1.39
C ASN A 271 1.18 0.69 0.04
N GLY A 272 2.07 1.39 -0.66
CA GLY A 272 2.48 1.00 -1.99
C GLY A 272 1.40 1.24 -3.05
N TYR A 273 1.74 0.92 -4.30
CA TYR A 273 0.96 1.28 -5.48
C TYR A 273 0.84 2.79 -5.69
N HIS A 274 1.86 3.54 -5.31
CA HIS A 274 1.92 4.98 -5.50
C HIS A 274 2.69 5.32 -6.79
N HIS A 275 2.33 6.41 -7.46
CA HIS A 275 3.15 6.95 -8.54
C HIS A 275 4.40 7.61 -7.95
N ARG A 276 5.57 7.27 -8.49
CA ARG A 276 6.87 7.81 -8.07
C ARG A 276 7.71 8.14 -9.30
N THR A 277 8.42 9.25 -9.18
CA THR A 277 9.53 9.63 -10.06
C THR A 277 10.80 9.41 -9.25
N SER A 278 11.53 8.36 -9.58
CA SER A 278 12.85 8.10 -9.02
C SER A 278 13.87 8.77 -9.92
N VAL A 279 14.62 9.74 -9.40
CA VAL A 279 15.49 10.59 -10.19
C VAL A 279 16.93 10.12 -10.14
N ASN A 280 17.73 10.55 -11.12
CA ASN A 280 19.19 10.44 -11.10
C ASN A 280 19.71 9.00 -11.09
N HIS A 281 19.16 8.16 -11.95
CA HIS A 281 19.71 6.84 -12.19
C HIS A 281 20.70 6.86 -13.36
N LYS A 282 21.91 6.35 -13.14
CA LYS A 282 22.94 6.23 -14.18
C LYS A 282 22.64 5.04 -15.08
N VAL A 283 22.72 5.24 -16.40
CA VAL A 283 22.70 4.15 -17.39
C VAL A 283 24.10 3.56 -17.49
N TYR A 284 24.24 2.26 -17.26
CA TYR A 284 25.53 1.56 -17.34
C TYR A 284 25.77 0.90 -18.67
N ARG A 285 24.71 0.38 -19.29
CA ARG A 285 24.80 -0.22 -20.62
C ARG A 285 23.44 -0.16 -21.29
N ILE A 286 23.47 0.07 -22.60
CA ILE A 286 22.34 -0.12 -23.49
C ILE A 286 22.69 -1.32 -24.37
N GLY A 287 21.96 -2.42 -24.19
CA GLY A 287 22.16 -3.63 -24.99
C GLY A 287 21.21 -3.66 -26.18
N LYS A 288 21.70 -4.12 -27.32
CA LYS A 288 20.89 -4.32 -28.54
C LYS A 288 20.28 -5.72 -28.57
N ALA A 289 19.13 -5.84 -29.20
CA ALA A 289 18.46 -7.11 -29.46
C ALA A 289 19.36 -8.04 -30.30
N GLY A 290 19.34 -9.34 -30.00
CA GLY A 290 20.00 -10.37 -30.81
C GLY A 290 21.53 -10.43 -30.72
N SER A 291 22.17 -9.60 -29.89
CA SER A 291 23.62 -9.67 -29.68
C SER A 291 23.98 -10.75 -28.64
N ASP A 292 24.71 -11.78 -29.08
CA ASP A 292 25.18 -12.90 -28.23
C ASP A 292 26.16 -12.47 -27.13
N ASN A 293 26.71 -11.25 -27.24
CA ASN A 293 27.68 -10.64 -26.32
C ASN A 293 27.08 -9.51 -25.46
N SER A 294 25.75 -9.41 -25.36
CA SER A 294 25.09 -8.30 -24.64
C SER A 294 25.51 -8.14 -23.17
N ALA A 295 25.88 -9.23 -22.50
CA ALA A 295 26.38 -9.23 -21.11
C ALA A 295 27.87 -9.55 -20.99
N SER A 296 28.58 -9.74 -22.11
CA SER A 296 30.03 -9.89 -22.07
C SER A 296 30.74 -8.55 -21.96
N THR A 297 31.89 -8.56 -21.32
CA THR A 297 32.81 -7.43 -21.19
C THR A 297 34.13 -7.75 -21.92
N GLU A 298 35.05 -6.80 -21.98
CA GLU A 298 36.37 -7.01 -22.61
C GLU A 298 37.20 -8.07 -21.86
N ILE A 299 36.95 -8.25 -20.57
CA ILE A 299 37.62 -9.21 -19.69
C ILE A 299 36.99 -10.61 -19.82
N ASP A 300 35.69 -10.69 -20.13
CA ASP A 300 35.00 -11.97 -20.26
C ASP A 300 35.46 -12.73 -21.51
N VAL A 301 36.05 -13.90 -21.31
CA VAL A 301 36.43 -14.82 -22.40
C VAL A 301 35.21 -15.43 -23.10
N THR A 302 34.10 -15.61 -22.35
CA THR A 302 32.89 -16.29 -22.85
C THR A 302 31.81 -15.30 -23.27
N LYS A 303 31.15 -15.58 -24.39
CA LYS A 303 29.98 -14.86 -24.85
C LYS A 303 28.78 -15.18 -23.96
N LYS A 304 28.16 -14.14 -23.40
CA LYS A 304 27.02 -14.24 -22.48
C LYS A 304 25.97 -13.21 -22.87
N THR A 305 24.71 -13.65 -22.80
CA THR A 305 23.55 -12.78 -22.94
C THR A 305 23.08 -12.30 -21.57
N ILE A 306 22.38 -11.17 -21.52
CA ILE A 306 21.90 -10.59 -20.24
C ILE A 306 20.88 -11.48 -19.51
N THR A 307 20.29 -12.46 -20.20
CA THR A 307 19.36 -13.39 -19.60
C THR A 307 20.09 -14.36 -18.68
N PRO A 308 19.82 -14.34 -17.36
CA PRO A 308 20.45 -15.28 -16.44
C PRO A 308 20.04 -16.72 -16.75
N LEU A 309 20.79 -17.69 -16.22
CA LEU A 309 20.43 -19.11 -16.35
C LEU A 309 19.01 -19.38 -15.83
N GLY A 310 18.17 -19.98 -16.66
CA GLY A 310 16.75 -20.22 -16.35
C GLY A 310 15.83 -18.99 -16.54
N GLY A 311 16.37 -17.89 -17.04
CA GLY A 311 15.67 -16.64 -17.30
C GLY A 311 15.39 -15.82 -16.04
N PHE A 312 14.98 -14.56 -16.22
CA PHE A 312 14.65 -13.71 -15.08
C PHE A 312 13.42 -14.25 -14.34
N VAL A 313 13.57 -14.50 -13.03
CA VAL A 313 12.51 -15.06 -12.19
C VAL A 313 11.21 -14.27 -12.30
N ARG A 314 10.14 -14.95 -12.74
CA ARG A 314 8.80 -14.39 -13.00
C ARG A 314 8.72 -13.35 -14.12
N TYR A 315 9.78 -13.11 -14.89
CA TYR A 315 9.75 -12.31 -16.11
C TYR A 315 9.83 -13.21 -17.34
N GLY A 316 10.93 -13.95 -17.48
CA GLY A 316 11.29 -14.74 -18.66
C GLY A 316 12.62 -14.27 -19.26
N GLU A 317 12.82 -14.59 -20.53
CA GLU A 317 13.98 -14.17 -21.33
C GLU A 317 13.80 -12.72 -21.85
N ILE A 318 14.93 -12.07 -22.15
CA ILE A 318 15.00 -10.72 -22.72
C ILE A 318 15.59 -10.88 -24.11
N ASN A 319 14.75 -10.67 -25.13
CA ASN A 319 15.15 -10.82 -26.53
C ASN A 319 15.20 -9.47 -27.28
N ASN A 320 14.76 -8.38 -26.63
CA ASN A 320 14.79 -7.04 -27.19
C ASN A 320 15.97 -6.24 -26.63
N ASP A 321 16.10 -5.00 -27.10
CA ASP A 321 16.99 -4.02 -26.49
C ASP A 321 16.67 -3.86 -25.00
N PHE A 322 17.68 -3.56 -24.20
CA PHE A 322 17.50 -3.31 -22.77
C PHE A 322 18.38 -2.16 -22.29
N VAL A 323 17.93 -1.56 -21.19
CA VAL A 323 18.70 -0.56 -20.45
C VAL A 323 19.07 -1.14 -19.10
N MET A 324 20.37 -1.13 -18.80
CA MET A 324 20.91 -1.46 -17.49
C MET A 324 21.10 -0.18 -16.68
N VAL A 325 20.47 -0.13 -15.51
CA VAL A 325 20.38 1.07 -14.69
C VAL A 325 20.95 0.81 -13.30
N LYS A 326 21.73 1.76 -12.78
CA LYS A 326 22.29 1.69 -11.42
C LYS A 326 21.19 1.56 -10.36
N GLY A 327 21.36 0.58 -9.47
CA GLY A 327 20.56 0.38 -8.27
C GLY A 327 19.16 -0.18 -8.55
N SER A 328 18.28 0.01 -7.57
CA SER A 328 16.89 -0.46 -7.65
C SER A 328 15.97 0.61 -8.22
N ILE A 329 15.08 0.20 -9.12
CA ILE A 329 14.05 1.07 -9.71
C ILE A 329 12.65 0.77 -9.14
N PRO A 330 11.73 1.76 -9.09
CA PRO A 330 10.40 1.56 -8.51
C PRO A 330 9.57 0.53 -9.26
N GLY A 331 8.87 -0.32 -8.52
CA GLY A 331 7.87 -1.24 -9.08
C GLY A 331 8.26 -2.72 -9.08
N THR A 332 7.30 -3.55 -9.46
CA THR A 332 7.46 -5.01 -9.56
C THR A 332 8.05 -5.40 -10.91
N LYS A 333 8.55 -6.63 -11.02
CA LYS A 333 8.82 -7.26 -12.33
C LYS A 333 7.58 -7.20 -13.23
N LYS A 334 7.78 -7.14 -14.55
CA LYS A 334 6.76 -6.94 -15.61
C LYS A 334 6.06 -5.59 -15.62
N ARG A 335 6.41 -4.67 -14.72
CA ARG A 335 5.76 -3.35 -14.66
C ARG A 335 6.26 -2.48 -15.80
N VAL A 336 5.34 -1.80 -16.47
CA VAL A 336 5.68 -0.73 -17.42
C VAL A 336 6.23 0.48 -16.66
N MET A 337 7.35 0.98 -17.15
CA MET A 337 8.09 2.10 -16.57
C MET A 337 8.32 3.11 -17.68
N THR A 338 8.22 4.39 -17.35
CA THR A 338 8.55 5.46 -18.28
C THR A 338 9.91 6.00 -17.88
N LEU A 339 10.87 5.91 -18.79
CA LEU A 339 12.19 6.47 -18.62
C LEU A 339 12.17 7.85 -19.27
N ARG A 340 12.66 8.86 -18.57
CA ARG A 340 12.70 10.24 -19.02
C ARG A 340 14.13 10.73 -18.89
N LYS A 341 14.58 11.60 -19.80
CA LYS A 341 15.81 12.37 -19.57
C LYS A 341 15.70 13.18 -18.27
N SER A 342 16.84 13.47 -17.66
CA SER A 342 16.91 14.27 -16.43
C SER A 342 16.29 15.66 -16.65
N MET A 343 15.67 16.19 -15.59
CA MET A 343 15.10 17.55 -15.62
C MET A 343 16.17 18.64 -15.55
N PHE A 344 17.33 18.29 -15.00
CA PHE A 344 18.43 19.20 -14.72
C PHE A 344 19.69 18.65 -15.37
N THR A 345 20.54 19.56 -15.85
CA THR A 345 21.88 19.19 -16.28
C THR A 345 22.71 18.80 -15.07
N HIS A 346 23.26 17.58 -15.09
CA HIS A 346 24.08 17.09 -14.00
C HIS A 346 25.54 17.46 -14.20
N THR A 347 26.12 18.17 -13.23
CA THR A 347 27.53 18.59 -13.24
C THR A 347 28.38 17.84 -12.22
N SER A 348 27.76 17.04 -11.34
CA SER A 348 28.49 16.31 -10.30
C SER A 348 29.43 15.26 -10.92
N ARG A 349 30.63 15.09 -10.35
CA ARG A 349 31.60 14.08 -10.81
C ARG A 349 31.00 12.67 -10.91
N LYS A 350 30.17 12.29 -9.94
CA LYS A 350 29.44 11.00 -9.93
C LYS A 350 28.49 10.83 -11.13
N ALA A 351 27.92 11.93 -11.63
CA ALA A 351 27.00 11.89 -12.76
C ALA A 351 27.74 11.92 -14.10
N LEU A 352 28.91 12.54 -14.18
CA LEU A 352 29.73 12.63 -15.40
C LEU A 352 30.74 11.48 -15.54
N GLU A 353 30.83 10.61 -14.53
CA GLU A 353 31.70 9.44 -14.49
C GLU A 353 31.44 8.51 -15.69
N LYS A 354 32.47 8.21 -16.47
CA LYS A 354 32.37 7.19 -17.53
C LYS A 354 32.37 5.81 -16.89
N ILE A 355 31.49 4.93 -17.34
CA ILE A 355 31.35 3.61 -16.73
C ILE A 355 31.96 2.56 -17.64
N ASP A 356 33.02 1.94 -17.13
CA ASP A 356 33.61 0.74 -17.71
C ASP A 356 33.19 -0.48 -16.89
N LEU A 357 32.62 -1.50 -17.56
CA LEU A 357 32.08 -2.69 -16.92
C LEU A 357 33.08 -3.84 -17.07
N LYS A 358 33.50 -4.40 -15.94
CA LYS A 358 34.43 -5.54 -15.90
C LYS A 358 33.73 -6.89 -15.90
N TRP A 359 32.55 -6.96 -15.31
CA TRP A 359 31.80 -8.21 -15.21
C TRP A 359 30.31 -7.93 -15.01
N ILE A 360 29.47 -8.77 -15.62
CA ILE A 360 28.02 -8.76 -15.45
C ILE A 360 27.59 -10.17 -15.03
N ASP A 361 26.88 -10.27 -13.91
CA ASP A 361 26.40 -11.56 -13.44
C ASP A 361 25.24 -12.08 -14.31
N THR A 362 25.41 -13.28 -14.85
CA THR A 362 24.38 -14.04 -15.58
C THR A 362 24.04 -15.35 -14.86
N SER A 363 24.43 -15.48 -13.59
CA SER A 363 24.07 -16.62 -12.75
C SER A 363 22.56 -16.76 -12.56
N SER A 364 22.12 -17.96 -12.18
CA SER A 364 20.70 -18.23 -11.92
C SER A 364 20.19 -17.43 -10.70
N GLU A 365 19.27 -16.50 -10.95
CA GLU A 365 18.52 -15.77 -9.93
C GLU A 365 17.41 -16.62 -9.25
N PHE A 366 17.17 -17.83 -9.75
CA PHE A 366 16.26 -18.79 -9.13
C PHE A 366 17.04 -19.71 -8.19
N GLY A 367 17.20 -19.28 -6.94
CA GLY A 367 18.04 -19.94 -5.94
C GLY A 367 19.43 -19.30 -5.86
N HIS A 368 20.46 -20.11 -5.61
CA HIS A 368 21.85 -19.66 -5.58
C HIS A 368 22.59 -20.22 -6.81
N GLY A 369 22.77 -19.40 -7.84
CA GLY A 369 23.46 -19.77 -9.06
C GLY A 369 24.98 -19.75 -8.89
N ALA A 370 25.63 -20.90 -9.08
CA ALA A 370 27.10 -20.98 -9.06
C ALA A 370 27.75 -20.83 -10.44
N PHE A 371 26.98 -20.99 -11.52
CA PHE A 371 27.48 -21.00 -12.91
C PHE A 371 26.95 -19.81 -13.68
N GLN A 372 27.76 -19.26 -14.59
CA GLN A 372 27.39 -18.14 -15.44
C GLN A 372 26.74 -18.59 -16.74
N THR A 373 27.20 -19.72 -17.30
CA THR A 373 26.71 -20.24 -18.58
C THR A 373 26.26 -21.70 -18.49
N PRO A 374 25.36 -22.17 -19.39
CA PRO A 374 24.99 -23.59 -19.42
C PRO A 374 26.18 -24.49 -19.78
N ALA A 375 27.12 -23.99 -20.59
CA ALA A 375 28.32 -24.70 -20.99
C ALA A 375 29.26 -24.93 -19.80
N GLU A 376 29.51 -23.90 -18.99
CA GLU A 376 30.28 -23.99 -17.75
C GLU A 376 29.65 -25.00 -16.77
N LYS A 377 28.33 -24.94 -16.60
CA LYS A 377 27.61 -25.93 -15.76
C LYS A 377 27.77 -27.36 -16.29
N LYS A 378 27.67 -27.57 -17.60
CA LYS A 378 27.84 -28.89 -18.22
C LYS A 378 29.28 -29.39 -18.07
N GLN A 379 30.26 -28.51 -18.24
CA GLN A 379 31.68 -28.85 -18.06
C GLN A 379 31.98 -29.25 -16.63
N TYR A 380 31.44 -28.53 -15.64
CA TYR A 380 31.61 -28.85 -14.22
C TYR A 380 30.90 -30.15 -13.81
N GLN A 381 29.66 -30.34 -14.25
CA GLN A 381 28.83 -31.50 -13.85
C GLN A 381 29.18 -32.78 -14.62
N GLY A 382 29.94 -32.69 -15.71
CA GLY A 382 30.26 -33.82 -16.57
C GLY A 382 29.03 -34.41 -17.26
N THR A 383 29.13 -35.67 -17.67
CA THR A 383 28.04 -36.41 -18.33
C THR A 383 27.02 -36.88 -17.30
N LEU A 384 25.80 -36.35 -17.37
CA LEU A 384 24.71 -36.76 -16.48
C LEU A 384 23.88 -37.89 -17.09
N LYS A 385 23.15 -38.63 -16.25
CA LYS A 385 22.25 -39.72 -16.69
C LYS A 385 21.26 -39.30 -17.80
N LYS A 386 20.76 -38.06 -17.73
CA LYS A 386 19.84 -37.49 -18.74
C LYS A 386 20.52 -37.30 -20.10
N ASP A 387 21.82 -37.02 -20.12
CA ASP A 387 22.57 -36.78 -21.34
C ASP A 387 22.85 -38.11 -22.05
N LEU A 388 23.10 -39.18 -21.29
CA LEU A 388 23.22 -40.55 -21.80
C LEU A 388 21.91 -41.03 -22.43
N ALA A 389 20.77 -40.79 -21.78
CA ALA A 389 19.45 -41.16 -22.30
C ALA A 389 19.12 -40.41 -23.61
N ALA A 390 19.49 -39.14 -23.72
CA ALA A 390 19.35 -38.38 -24.97
C ALA A 390 20.22 -38.96 -26.10
N HIS A 391 21.42 -39.42 -25.76
CA HIS A 391 22.33 -40.06 -26.71
C HIS A 391 21.79 -41.39 -27.25
N THR A 392 21.12 -42.20 -26.40
CA THR A 392 20.47 -43.45 -26.79
C THR A 392 19.24 -43.24 -27.69
N LEU A 393 18.47 -42.17 -27.48
CA LEU A 393 17.33 -41.82 -28.34
C LEU A 393 17.78 -41.27 -29.70
N LEU A 394 18.88 -40.52 -29.73
CA LEU A 394 19.48 -40.05 -30.98
C LEU A 394 20.13 -41.21 -31.76
N SER A 395 20.79 -42.15 -31.09
CA SER A 395 21.38 -43.33 -31.75
C SER A 395 20.35 -44.32 -32.28
N SER A 396 19.19 -44.48 -31.63
CA SER A 396 18.09 -45.33 -32.12
C SER A 396 17.34 -44.73 -33.33
N SER A 397 17.31 -43.39 -33.46
CA SER A 397 16.76 -42.71 -34.64
C SER A 397 17.69 -42.79 -35.88
N ALA A 398 19.00 -42.97 -35.67
CA ALA A 398 19.98 -43.11 -36.74
C ALA A 398 20.01 -44.53 -37.34
N THR A 399 19.68 -45.57 -36.57
CA THR A 399 19.62 -46.96 -37.07
C THR A 399 18.36 -47.26 -37.89
N HIS A 400 17.28 -46.50 -37.74
CA HIS A 400 16.05 -46.71 -38.53
C HIS A 400 16.11 -46.17 -39.97
N LYS A 401 17.11 -45.34 -40.32
CA LYS A 401 17.34 -44.87 -41.71
C LYS A 401 18.19 -45.81 -42.57
N LYS A 402 18.71 -46.92 -42.03
CA LYS A 402 19.54 -47.90 -42.76
C LYS A 402 18.82 -49.20 -43.13
N ARG A 403 17.49 -49.24 -43.08
CA ARG A 403 16.70 -50.42 -43.52
C ARG A 403 15.58 -50.06 -44.49
N MET A 404 15.89 -49.37 -45.58
CA MET A 404 15.12 -49.43 -46.83
C MET A 404 16.01 -49.08 -48.03
N LYS A 405 16.43 -50.11 -48.78
CA LYS A 405 16.50 -50.20 -50.25
C LYS A 405 17.56 -51.22 -50.66
N THR A 406 17.12 -52.41 -51.09
CA THR A 406 17.65 -53.13 -52.27
C THR A 406 16.65 -54.20 -52.70
N THR A 407 15.71 -53.83 -53.58
CA THR A 407 15.33 -54.64 -54.75
C THR A 407 14.42 -53.80 -55.66
N THR A 408 14.91 -53.55 -56.87
CA THR A 408 14.21 -53.01 -58.05
C THR A 408 14.04 -54.15 -59.08
N PRO A 409 13.31 -53.99 -60.21
CA PRO A 409 12.05 -53.26 -60.46
C PRO A 409 11.07 -54.07 -61.38
N ARG A 410 10.02 -53.39 -61.91
CA ARG A 410 8.99 -53.79 -62.92
C ARG A 410 7.75 -54.51 -62.33
N THR A 411 6.50 -54.27 -62.73
CA THR A 411 5.85 -53.46 -63.79
C THR A 411 4.32 -53.44 -63.54
N LEU A 412 3.62 -52.54 -64.25
CA LEU A 412 2.19 -52.53 -64.64
C LEU A 412 1.22 -51.59 -63.90
N TYR A 413 0.69 -50.67 -64.73
CA TYR A 413 -0.63 -50.02 -64.75
C TYR A 413 -1.73 -50.76 -63.94
N ARG A 414 -2.75 -50.12 -63.35
CA ARG A 414 -3.78 -49.29 -64.00
C ARG A 414 -4.77 -48.78 -62.93
N ASN A 415 -5.49 -47.73 -63.28
CA ASN A 415 -6.57 -47.05 -62.55
C ASN A 415 -7.71 -47.97 -62.04
N LEU A 416 -8.39 -47.57 -60.95
CA LEU A 416 -9.86 -47.40 -60.81
C LEU A 416 -10.14 -47.04 -59.33
N CYS A 417 -10.66 -45.86 -58.98
CA CYS A 417 -12.05 -45.39 -59.06
C CYS A 417 -12.91 -45.79 -57.84
N GLN A 418 -13.39 -44.76 -57.13
CA GLN A 418 -14.63 -44.71 -56.31
C GLN A 418 -14.64 -45.60 -55.04
N ARG A 419 -15.29 -45.28 -53.92
CA ARG A 419 -16.56 -44.61 -53.64
C ARG A 419 -16.62 -44.41 -52.10
N THR A 420 -16.89 -43.19 -51.63
CA THR A 420 -18.11 -42.80 -50.86
C THR A 420 -18.24 -43.20 -49.40
N LEU A 421 -18.51 -42.16 -48.59
CA LEU A 421 -19.47 -42.06 -47.46
C LEU A 421 -19.14 -42.94 -46.22
N SER A 422 -19.38 -42.57 -44.97
CA SER A 422 -20.37 -41.66 -44.40
C SER A 422 -19.96 -41.24 -42.97
N SER A 423 -20.66 -40.20 -42.54
CA SER A 423 -20.76 -39.52 -41.25
C SER A 423 -21.12 -40.35 -40.02
N SER A 424 -20.98 -39.67 -38.86
CA SER A 424 -21.78 -39.73 -37.61
C SER A 424 -21.05 -40.41 -36.43
N THR A 425 -21.16 -40.05 -35.15
CA THR A 425 -21.71 -38.94 -34.34
C THR A 425 -21.43 -39.32 -32.87
N LEU A 426 -21.29 -38.33 -31.97
CA LEU A 426 -21.56 -38.40 -30.51
C LEU A 426 -20.59 -39.30 -29.67
N ALA A 427 -20.32 -39.12 -28.38
CA ALA A 427 -20.94 -38.33 -27.32
C ALA A 427 -19.91 -38.01 -26.20
N SER A 428 -20.26 -37.02 -25.39
CA SER A 428 -19.71 -36.61 -24.10
C SER A 428 -19.88 -37.64 -22.97
N THR A 429 -18.99 -37.65 -21.97
CA THR A 429 -19.32 -37.43 -20.54
C THR A 429 -18.07 -37.41 -19.64
N PRO A 430 -18.13 -36.76 -18.46
CA PRO A 430 -16.98 -36.47 -17.60
C PRO A 430 -16.85 -37.45 -16.43
N ARG A 431 -15.65 -37.58 -15.83
CA ARG A 431 -15.48 -38.18 -14.51
C ARG A 431 -14.75 -37.24 -13.55
N ASN A 432 -15.49 -36.88 -12.51
CA ASN A 432 -15.00 -36.38 -11.23
C ASN A 432 -14.08 -37.42 -10.57
N ALA A 433 -12.95 -36.97 -10.02
CA ALA A 433 -12.28 -37.67 -8.93
C ALA A 433 -11.76 -36.64 -7.92
N PHE A 434 -12.51 -36.54 -6.82
CA PHE A 434 -12.07 -36.01 -5.55
C PHE A 434 -10.82 -36.78 -5.09
N ILE A 435 -9.73 -36.07 -4.77
CA ILE A 435 -8.69 -36.59 -3.88
C ILE A 435 -8.42 -35.51 -2.82
N LEU A 436 -8.88 -35.81 -1.61
CA LEU A 436 -8.49 -35.17 -0.37
C LEU A 436 -6.96 -35.27 -0.21
N ARG A 437 -6.31 -34.12 -0.05
CA ARG A 437 -4.91 -34.05 0.38
C ARG A 437 -4.87 -33.45 1.78
N GLN A 438 -4.93 -34.31 2.80
CA GLN A 438 -4.47 -33.96 4.14
C GLN A 438 -2.94 -33.89 4.11
N LEU A 439 -2.38 -32.75 4.49
CA LEU A 439 -0.97 -32.62 4.87
C LEU A 439 -0.92 -31.76 6.14
N SER A 440 -0.68 -32.43 7.25
CA SER A 440 -0.25 -31.87 8.52
C SER A 440 1.09 -31.14 8.38
N PRO A 441 1.31 -30.00 9.04
CA PRO A 441 2.63 -29.38 9.10
C PRO A 441 3.45 -29.96 10.26
N ALA A 442 4.61 -30.55 9.96
CA ALA A 442 5.64 -30.85 10.96
C ALA A 442 6.38 -29.54 11.34
N PRO A 443 6.69 -29.32 12.63
CA PRO A 443 7.45 -28.15 13.09
C PRO A 443 8.96 -28.42 12.98
N SER A 444 9.67 -27.65 12.16
CA SER A 444 11.13 -27.59 12.20
C SER A 444 11.58 -26.51 13.18
N SER A 445 12.10 -26.94 14.32
CA SER A 445 12.93 -26.16 15.22
C SER A 445 14.29 -25.91 14.55
N CYS A 446 14.63 -24.64 14.34
CA CYS A 446 15.99 -24.25 13.97
C CYS A 446 16.49 -23.22 14.99
N SER A 447 17.40 -23.69 15.83
CA SER A 447 18.16 -22.93 16.81
C SER A 447 19.06 -21.92 16.10
N THR A 448 18.89 -20.64 16.43
CA THR A 448 19.81 -19.58 16.00
C THR A 448 20.91 -19.44 17.05
N GLY A 449 22.08 -20.03 16.75
CA GLY A 449 23.32 -19.76 17.47
C GLY A 449 23.73 -18.29 17.25
N LYS A 450 23.81 -17.53 18.34
CA LYS A 450 24.38 -16.18 18.37
C LYS A 450 25.91 -16.29 18.38
N LEU A 451 26.57 -15.90 17.29
CA LEU A 451 27.98 -15.50 17.36
C LEU A 451 28.06 -14.07 17.88
N LEU A 452 28.71 -13.92 19.04
CA LEU A 452 29.16 -12.66 19.62
C LEU A 452 30.42 -12.20 18.88
N GLN A 453 30.45 -10.97 18.39
CA GLN A 453 31.68 -10.25 18.06
C GLN A 453 31.90 -9.13 19.08
N PRO A 454 33.12 -8.93 19.60
CA PRO A 454 33.41 -7.90 20.58
C PRO A 454 33.51 -6.53 19.89
N ARG A 455 32.87 -5.53 20.50
CA ARG A 455 32.95 -4.13 20.05
C ARG A 455 34.03 -3.42 20.88
N LEU A 456 35.08 -2.97 20.21
CA LEU A 456 36.10 -2.07 20.73
C LEU A 456 35.45 -0.76 21.20
N THR A 457 35.63 -0.42 22.46
CA THR A 457 35.25 0.85 23.08
C THR A 457 36.38 1.86 22.93
N THR A 458 36.20 2.85 22.08
CA THR A 458 36.99 4.09 22.11
C THR A 458 36.38 5.04 23.14
N ALA A 459 37.14 5.36 24.18
CA ALA A 459 36.78 6.33 25.20
C ALA A 459 36.77 7.75 24.62
N SER A 460 35.73 8.54 24.94
CA SER A 460 35.73 9.99 24.79
C SER A 460 35.50 10.63 26.15
N ALA A 461 36.33 11.63 26.44
CA ALA A 461 36.43 12.35 27.70
C ALA A 461 35.08 12.87 28.25
N PHE A 462 34.86 12.64 29.54
CA PHE A 462 33.80 13.28 30.32
C PHE A 462 34.30 14.65 30.80
N SER A 463 33.50 15.69 30.53
CA SER A 463 33.62 17.00 31.16
C SER A 463 33.27 16.90 32.65
N THR A 464 34.08 17.55 33.46
CA THR A 464 33.92 17.77 34.89
C THR A 464 32.55 18.41 35.23
N PHE A 465 31.73 17.70 35.99
CA PHE A 465 30.65 18.30 36.79
C PHE A 465 31.10 18.35 38.25
N THR A 466 31.03 19.54 38.83
CA THR A 466 31.26 19.80 40.25
C THR A 466 30.23 19.05 41.09
N HIS A 467 30.71 18.17 41.96
CA HIS A 467 29.90 17.40 42.90
C HIS A 467 29.46 18.32 44.05
N LEU A 468 28.24 18.85 44.00
CA LEU A 468 27.59 19.45 45.17
C LEU A 468 27.40 18.35 46.23
N LYS A 469 28.17 18.43 47.32
CA LYS A 469 27.93 17.60 48.51
C LYS A 469 26.64 18.07 49.16
N MET A 470 25.63 17.21 49.15
CA MET A 470 24.41 17.34 49.96
C MET A 470 24.86 17.25 51.43
N SER A 471 24.36 18.13 52.30
CA SER A 471 24.66 18.01 53.73
C SER A 471 23.95 16.78 54.32
N ASP A 472 24.47 16.18 55.37
CA ASP A 472 23.84 14.99 55.99
C ASP A 472 22.42 15.28 56.49
N ALA A 473 22.11 16.56 56.78
CA ALA A 473 20.76 17.04 57.08
C ALA A 473 19.83 16.98 55.84
N ASP A 474 20.33 17.33 54.66
CA ASP A 474 19.56 17.22 53.41
C ASP A 474 19.32 15.77 53.00
N TYR A 475 20.27 14.88 53.32
CA TYR A 475 20.14 13.45 53.07
C TYR A 475 19.12 12.80 54.02
N ALA A 476 19.12 13.17 55.31
CA ALA A 476 18.11 12.74 56.27
C ALA A 476 16.71 13.21 55.87
N ALA A 477 16.56 14.49 55.49
CA ALA A 477 15.29 15.04 55.03
C ALA A 477 14.77 14.38 53.73
N PHE A 478 15.67 13.92 52.85
CA PHE A 478 15.29 13.16 51.67
C PHE A 478 14.81 11.74 52.00
N LEU A 479 15.47 11.06 52.94
CA LEU A 479 15.06 9.72 53.39
C LEU A 479 13.72 9.78 54.12
N ASP A 480 13.50 10.78 54.98
CA ASP A 480 12.22 10.98 55.66
C ASP A 480 11.08 11.29 54.67
N LYS A 481 11.36 12.10 53.65
CA LYS A 481 10.39 12.40 52.58
C LYS A 481 10.09 11.21 51.66
N ALA A 482 11.03 10.30 51.49
CA ALA A 482 10.85 9.08 50.71
C ALA A 482 10.10 7.98 51.50
N ASN A 483 10.15 8.04 52.83
CA ASN A 483 9.48 7.10 53.73
C ASN A 483 8.13 7.60 54.25
N GLN A 484 7.78 8.88 54.03
CA GLN A 484 6.43 9.40 54.29
C GLN A 484 5.41 8.70 53.41
N ASP A 485 4.32 8.23 54.04
CA ASP A 485 3.23 7.56 53.36
C ASP A 485 2.55 8.58 52.41
N PRO A 486 2.36 8.29 51.11
CA PRO A 486 1.78 9.24 50.15
C PRO A 486 0.32 9.61 50.43
N ASN A 487 -0.26 9.13 51.53
CA ASN A 487 -1.61 9.42 52.01
C ASN A 487 -1.65 10.43 53.18
N GLU A 488 -0.52 10.80 53.78
CA GLU A 488 -0.46 11.74 54.93
C GLU A 488 -0.63 13.23 54.53
N GLY A 489 -0.65 13.53 53.22
CA GLY A 489 -0.93 14.86 52.67
C GLY A 489 -2.36 15.05 52.17
N HIS A 490 -3.21 14.01 52.20
CA HIS A 490 -4.64 14.24 52.09
C HIS A 490 -5.12 14.71 53.45
N ALA A 491 -5.60 15.95 53.52
CA ALA A 491 -6.48 16.35 54.59
C ALA A 491 -7.49 15.22 54.79
N THR A 492 -7.58 14.72 56.02
CA THR A 492 -8.70 13.91 56.47
C THR A 492 -9.93 14.82 56.47
N THR A 493 -10.40 15.21 55.30
CA THR A 493 -11.84 15.22 55.07
C THR A 493 -12.24 13.76 55.14
N THR A 494 -12.60 13.34 56.34
CA THR A 494 -13.50 12.22 56.61
C THR A 494 -14.83 12.47 55.90
N SER A 495 -14.83 12.42 54.58
CA SER A 495 -16.01 12.10 53.80
C SER A 495 -15.83 10.65 53.36
N LYS A 496 -16.09 9.71 54.27
CA LYS A 496 -16.89 8.57 53.85
C LYS A 496 -18.06 9.20 53.11
N SER A 497 -18.12 9.08 51.79
CA SER A 497 -19.32 9.46 51.04
C SER A 497 -20.45 8.68 51.73
N LYS A 498 -21.24 9.34 52.58
CA LYS A 498 -22.34 8.71 53.30
C LYS A 498 -23.19 8.05 52.22
N GLU A 499 -23.32 6.74 52.30
CA GLU A 499 -24.19 6.02 51.42
C GLU A 499 -25.62 6.45 51.73
N LEU A 500 -26.35 6.93 50.71
CA LEU A 500 -27.72 7.40 50.87
C LEU A 500 -28.61 6.24 51.30
N LYS A 501 -29.44 6.51 52.31
CA LYS A 501 -30.24 5.50 53.00
C LYS A 501 -31.29 4.92 52.05
N ALA A 502 -31.21 3.61 51.79
CA ALA A 502 -32.13 2.91 50.89
C ALA A 502 -33.24 2.13 51.60
N GLN A 503 -33.01 1.67 52.84
CA GLN A 503 -33.97 0.87 53.60
C GLN A 503 -34.01 1.26 55.08
N ASP A 504 -35.21 1.37 55.65
CA ASP A 504 -35.42 1.54 57.08
C ASP A 504 -35.34 0.22 57.85
N LYS A 505 -34.80 0.26 59.08
CA LYS A 505 -34.67 -0.94 59.92
C LYS A 505 -36.06 -1.49 60.26
N GLY A 506 -36.39 -2.68 59.75
CA GLY A 506 -37.65 -3.37 60.03
C GLY A 506 -38.74 -3.23 58.95
N VAL A 507 -38.43 -2.64 57.79
CA VAL A 507 -39.35 -2.55 56.65
C VAL A 507 -38.87 -3.43 55.49
N GLU A 508 -39.66 -4.44 55.13
CA GLU A 508 -39.32 -5.33 54.02
C GLU A 508 -39.76 -4.78 52.67
N VAL A 509 -38.90 -4.93 51.65
CA VAL A 509 -39.20 -4.56 50.25
C VAL A 509 -40.32 -5.47 49.70
N PRO A 510 -41.33 -4.95 49.00
CA PRO A 510 -42.41 -5.75 48.42
C PRO A 510 -41.93 -6.89 47.50
N LYS A 511 -42.61 -8.05 47.56
CA LYS A 511 -42.25 -9.25 46.78
C LYS A 511 -42.11 -9.00 45.27
N ALA A 512 -42.95 -8.13 44.71
CA ALA A 512 -42.91 -7.76 43.29
C ALA A 512 -41.58 -7.12 42.87
N ILE A 513 -40.97 -6.30 43.74
CA ILE A 513 -39.68 -5.66 43.49
C ILE A 513 -38.55 -6.67 43.73
N GLN A 514 -38.66 -7.51 44.76
CA GLN A 514 -37.68 -8.58 45.03
C GLN A 514 -37.55 -9.57 43.84
N ASP A 515 -38.64 -9.85 43.14
CA ASP A 515 -38.61 -10.75 41.98
C ASP A 515 -37.92 -10.13 40.76
N VAL A 516 -37.97 -8.81 40.59
CA VAL A 516 -37.20 -8.09 39.55
C VAL A 516 -35.72 -8.02 39.91
N LEU A 517 -35.39 -7.80 41.18
CA LEU A 517 -33.99 -7.77 41.64
C LEU A 517 -33.27 -9.11 41.44
N LYS A 518 -33.98 -10.24 41.42
CA LYS A 518 -33.42 -11.58 41.13
C LYS A 518 -33.09 -11.81 39.65
N GLN A 519 -33.55 -10.95 38.74
CA GLN A 519 -33.35 -11.13 37.29
C GLN A 519 -31.99 -10.60 36.80
N ASP A 520 -31.08 -10.24 37.71
CA ASP A 520 -29.73 -9.70 37.45
C ASP A 520 -29.72 -8.55 36.41
N LYS A 521 -30.79 -7.75 36.38
CA LYS A 521 -30.86 -6.57 35.52
C LYS A 521 -30.02 -5.44 36.11
N VAL A 522 -29.21 -4.85 35.25
CA VAL A 522 -28.24 -3.81 35.57
C VAL A 522 -28.63 -2.53 34.88
N TYR A 523 -28.48 -1.39 35.54
CA TYR A 523 -28.67 -0.09 34.90
C TYR A 523 -27.43 0.24 34.06
N ILE A 524 -27.63 0.33 32.74
CA ILE A 524 -26.56 0.53 31.76
C ILE A 524 -26.04 1.97 31.85
N SER A 525 -24.87 2.13 32.46
CA SER A 525 -24.10 3.37 32.55
C SER A 525 -22.61 3.00 32.60
N ASP A 526 -21.69 3.97 32.63
CA ASP A 526 -20.24 3.65 32.71
C ASP A 526 -19.85 2.81 33.96
N ALA A 527 -20.74 2.71 34.96
CA ALA A 527 -20.55 1.89 36.16
C ALA A 527 -21.20 0.49 36.11
N ASP A 528 -22.18 0.25 35.23
CA ASP A 528 -22.94 -1.02 35.12
C ASP A 528 -23.31 -1.62 36.51
N GLU A 529 -24.00 -0.85 37.36
CA GLU A 529 -24.43 -1.29 38.71
C GLU A 529 -25.85 -1.91 38.74
N PRO A 530 -26.07 -2.99 39.52
CA PRO A 530 -27.38 -3.61 39.66
C PRO A 530 -28.35 -2.71 40.43
N PHE A 531 -29.65 -2.87 40.16
CA PHE A 531 -30.68 -2.18 40.93
C PHE A 531 -30.67 -2.63 42.41
N VAL A 532 -30.96 -1.70 43.32
CA VAL A 532 -31.07 -1.96 44.76
C VAL A 532 -32.48 -1.60 45.22
N GLY A 533 -33.14 -2.49 45.96
CA GLY A 533 -34.51 -2.26 46.45
C GLY A 533 -34.57 -1.19 47.54
N VAL A 534 -35.58 -0.32 47.45
CA VAL A 534 -35.82 0.82 48.36
C VAL A 534 -37.10 0.58 49.15
N ALA A 535 -37.04 0.80 50.46
CA ALA A 535 -38.19 0.75 51.36
C ALA A 535 -37.98 1.71 52.55
N LEU A 536 -38.61 2.88 52.48
CA LEU A 536 -38.51 3.95 53.47
C LEU A 536 -39.88 4.21 54.11
N GLN A 537 -39.92 4.60 55.38
CA GLN A 537 -41.16 5.01 56.04
C GLN A 537 -41.56 6.41 55.55
N TRP A 538 -42.83 6.60 55.16
CA TRP A 538 -43.32 7.88 54.65
C TRP A 538 -44.74 8.17 55.14
N ASP A 539 -44.90 9.30 55.81
CA ASP A 539 -46.23 9.75 56.25
C ASP A 539 -46.94 10.49 55.11
N GLU A 540 -47.80 9.77 54.38
CA GLU A 540 -48.62 10.32 53.31
C GLU A 540 -49.82 11.08 53.91
N ALA A 541 -49.56 12.25 54.49
CA ALA A 541 -50.55 13.14 55.10
C ALA A 541 -51.44 13.87 54.06
N GLY A 542 -51.91 13.14 53.05
CA GLY A 542 -52.72 13.67 51.94
C GLY A 542 -51.94 14.39 50.83
N LYS A 543 -50.60 14.45 50.92
CA LYS A 543 -49.73 15.16 49.97
C LYS A 543 -49.21 14.29 48.80
N GLY A 544 -49.34 12.97 48.86
CA GLY A 544 -48.82 12.05 47.84
C GLY A 544 -47.32 11.77 47.99
N LEU A 545 -46.60 11.68 46.87
CA LEU A 545 -45.16 11.45 46.82
C LEU A 545 -44.36 12.66 47.35
N PRO A 546 -43.20 12.44 48.03
CA PRO A 546 -42.39 13.54 48.59
C PRO A 546 -41.93 14.57 47.55
N ASP A 547 -41.79 15.82 47.97
CA ASP A 547 -41.12 16.87 47.17
C ASP A 547 -39.60 16.74 47.26
N GLU A 548 -38.83 17.45 46.41
CA GLU A 548 -37.36 17.32 46.26
C GLU A 548 -36.60 17.44 47.60
N VAL A 549 -36.95 18.44 48.41
CA VAL A 549 -36.31 18.69 49.71
C VAL A 549 -36.76 17.66 50.76
N GLU A 550 -38.03 17.27 50.77
CA GLU A 550 -38.56 16.23 51.67
C GLU A 550 -37.93 14.87 51.36
N PHE A 551 -37.73 14.55 50.07
CA PHE A 551 -37.04 13.35 49.61
C PHE A 551 -35.57 13.35 50.01
N ALA A 552 -34.87 14.47 49.85
CA ALA A 552 -33.47 14.60 50.26
C ALA A 552 -33.29 14.41 51.78
N GLN A 553 -34.25 14.83 52.60
CA GLN A 553 -34.26 14.58 54.04
C GLN A 553 -34.48 13.09 54.36
N LEU A 554 -35.38 12.40 53.65
CA LEU A 554 -35.67 10.97 53.87
C LEU A 554 -34.47 10.05 53.62
N ILE A 555 -33.64 10.39 52.62
CA ILE A 555 -32.45 9.60 52.25
C ILE A 555 -31.20 9.95 53.08
N ASP A 556 -31.35 10.79 54.11
CA ASP A 556 -30.28 11.33 54.97
C ASP A 556 -29.16 12.05 54.17
N HIS A 557 -29.54 12.85 53.15
CA HIS A 557 -28.58 13.64 52.38
C HIS A 557 -27.85 14.65 53.30
N PRO A 558 -26.52 14.83 53.19
CA PRO A 558 -25.74 15.69 54.10
C PRO A 558 -26.22 17.15 54.13
N ASP A 559 -26.70 17.66 52.99
CA ASP A 559 -27.31 18.99 52.86
C ASP A 559 -28.62 18.84 52.07
N ALA A 560 -29.78 18.87 52.74
CA ALA A 560 -31.06 18.59 52.08
C ALA A 560 -31.60 19.76 51.23
N GLU A 561 -31.28 21.00 51.59
CA GLU A 561 -31.77 22.20 50.88
C GLU A 561 -30.98 22.50 49.60
N ASN A 562 -29.73 22.03 49.49
CA ASN A 562 -28.85 22.23 48.34
C ASN A 562 -28.52 20.90 47.63
N ALA A 563 -29.44 19.93 47.70
CA ALA A 563 -29.20 18.58 47.17
C ALA A 563 -29.38 18.46 45.64
N ASP A 564 -29.79 19.54 44.95
CA ASP A 564 -30.03 19.60 43.50
C ASP A 564 -30.78 18.35 42.96
N VAL A 565 -31.82 17.91 43.67
CA VAL A 565 -32.61 16.73 43.28
C VAL A 565 -33.57 17.11 42.15
N GLU A 566 -33.46 16.45 41.01
CA GLU A 566 -34.36 16.69 39.87
C GLU A 566 -35.45 15.61 39.80
N LEU A 567 -36.71 16.05 39.63
CA LEU A 567 -37.85 15.18 39.35
C LEU A 567 -37.95 14.86 37.85
N LEU A 568 -38.03 13.57 37.51
CA LEU A 568 -38.20 13.09 36.15
C LEU A 568 -39.42 12.17 36.03
N ASP A 569 -40.10 12.24 34.89
CA ASP A 569 -41.16 11.31 34.55
C ASP A 569 -40.56 9.94 34.14
N PRO A 570 -41.16 8.80 34.54
CA PRO A 570 -40.62 7.47 34.21
C PRO A 570 -40.47 7.21 32.71
N VAL A 571 -41.27 7.86 31.86
CA VAL A 571 -41.21 7.73 30.40
C VAL A 571 -39.99 8.46 29.82
N ASP A 572 -39.63 9.60 30.40
CA ASP A 572 -38.47 10.38 29.96
C ASP A 572 -37.16 9.76 30.46
N TRP A 573 -37.19 9.16 31.66
CA TRP A 573 -36.04 8.42 32.21
C TRP A 573 -35.72 7.13 31.43
N ASP A 574 -36.74 6.40 30.97
CA ASP A 574 -36.60 5.20 30.15
C ASP A 574 -37.11 5.42 28.72
N SER A 575 -36.52 6.38 28.01
CA SER A 575 -36.94 6.75 26.64
C SER A 575 -36.85 5.58 25.64
N ASN A 576 -35.97 4.60 25.90
CA ASN A 576 -35.78 3.43 25.05
C ASN A 576 -36.71 2.26 25.43
N GLY A 577 -37.31 2.30 26.62
CA GLY A 577 -38.22 1.27 27.11
C GLY A 577 -37.52 -0.01 27.58
N ASP A 578 -36.26 0.09 27.99
CA ASP A 578 -35.41 -1.03 28.39
C ASP A 578 -35.73 -1.52 29.82
N TYR A 579 -36.35 -0.67 30.66
CA TYR A 579 -36.65 -0.90 32.07
C TYR A 579 -38.16 -0.94 32.38
N LYS A 580 -39.00 -1.22 31.37
CA LYS A 580 -40.46 -1.31 31.51
C LYS A 580 -40.92 -2.28 32.59
N ASP A 581 -40.25 -3.42 32.73
CA ASP A 581 -40.56 -4.42 33.74
C ASP A 581 -40.25 -3.95 35.17
N VAL A 582 -39.20 -3.12 35.32
CA VAL A 582 -38.85 -2.49 36.60
C VAL A 582 -39.93 -1.47 36.98
N ILE A 583 -40.37 -0.64 36.03
CA ILE A 583 -41.45 0.33 36.22
C ILE A 583 -42.78 -0.36 36.55
N GLU A 584 -43.11 -1.44 35.84
CA GLU A 584 -44.32 -2.22 36.10
C GLU A 584 -44.29 -2.90 37.48
N ALA A 585 -43.13 -3.40 37.92
CA ALA A 585 -42.98 -4.00 39.25
C ALA A 585 -43.13 -2.98 40.37
N VAL A 586 -42.57 -1.77 40.21
CA VAL A 586 -42.77 -0.66 41.15
C VAL A 586 -44.24 -0.22 41.15
N ARG A 587 -44.88 -0.05 39.99
CA ARG A 587 -46.31 0.27 39.91
C ARG A 587 -47.22 -0.79 40.55
N LYS A 588 -46.86 -2.07 40.39
CA LYS A 588 -47.56 -3.20 41.03
C LYS A 588 -47.38 -3.18 42.55
N ALA A 589 -46.20 -2.78 43.05
CA ALA A 589 -45.95 -2.60 44.47
C ALA A 589 -46.80 -1.46 45.05
N GLY A 590 -46.95 -0.34 44.34
CA GLY A 590 -47.81 0.79 44.74
C GLY A 590 -49.31 0.62 44.47
N LYS A 591 -49.78 -0.59 44.09
CA LYS A 591 -51.20 -0.89 43.79
C LYS A 591 -51.86 0.09 42.80
N GLY A 592 -51.10 0.61 41.84
CA GLY A 592 -51.60 1.55 40.83
C GLY A 592 -51.46 3.03 41.18
N ASN A 593 -50.77 3.38 42.26
CA ASN A 593 -50.34 4.75 42.55
C ASN A 593 -49.29 5.25 41.53
N ASP A 594 -49.12 6.57 41.47
CA ASP A 594 -48.14 7.20 40.58
C ASP A 594 -46.70 6.79 40.93
N VAL A 595 -45.85 6.75 39.92
CA VAL A 595 -44.42 6.40 40.03
C VAL A 595 -43.62 7.61 39.58
N ARG A 596 -42.63 8.02 40.37
CA ARG A 596 -41.72 9.13 40.04
C ARG A 596 -40.27 8.67 40.04
N VAL A 597 -39.44 9.36 39.26
CA VAL A 597 -37.99 9.17 39.26
C VAL A 597 -37.33 10.40 39.89
N TYR A 598 -36.53 10.20 40.94
CA TYR A 598 -35.70 11.24 41.53
C TYR A 598 -34.25 11.04 41.07
N LYS A 599 -33.66 12.08 40.53
CA LYS A 599 -32.25 12.11 40.13
C LYS A 599 -31.46 12.87 41.19
N VAL A 600 -30.59 12.16 41.92
CA VAL A 600 -29.84 12.70 43.06
C VAL A 600 -28.34 12.75 42.72
N PRO A 601 -27.71 13.94 42.62
CA PRO A 601 -26.28 14.05 42.36
C PRO A 601 -25.46 13.68 43.61
N LYS A 602 -24.47 12.79 43.45
CA LYS A 602 -23.60 12.31 44.55
C LYS A 602 -22.19 12.95 44.53
N GLY A 603 -22.03 14.00 43.74
CA GLY A 603 -20.77 14.72 43.53
C GLY A 603 -19.95 14.20 42.35
N GLY A 604 -19.35 15.13 41.60
CA GLY A 604 -18.63 14.83 40.37
C GLY A 604 -19.57 14.43 39.23
N VAL A 605 -19.30 13.30 38.59
CA VAL A 605 -20.07 12.72 37.47
C VAL A 605 -20.99 11.56 37.90
N ARG A 606 -21.23 11.40 39.21
CA ARG A 606 -22.03 10.32 39.78
C ARG A 606 -23.43 10.80 40.16
N THR A 607 -24.44 10.08 39.71
CA THR A 607 -25.85 10.39 39.94
C THR A 607 -26.60 9.11 40.34
N GLU A 608 -27.39 9.15 41.41
CA GLU A 608 -28.29 8.04 41.78
C GLU A 608 -29.70 8.32 41.26
N TYR A 609 -30.26 7.38 40.50
CA TYR A 609 -31.65 7.39 40.07
C TYR A 609 -32.50 6.56 41.02
N TRP A 610 -33.60 7.13 41.50
CA TRP A 610 -34.53 6.49 42.42
C TRP A 610 -35.92 6.43 41.78
N LEU A 611 -36.38 5.24 41.43
CA LEU A 611 -37.71 5.00 40.88
C LEU A 611 -38.63 4.51 42.00
N VAL A 612 -39.59 5.33 42.41
CA VAL A 612 -40.28 5.13 43.69
C VAL A 612 -41.79 5.43 43.60
N THR A 613 -42.58 4.73 44.43
CA THR A 613 -44.03 4.89 44.60
C THR A 613 -44.43 4.73 46.08
N THR A 614 -45.65 5.13 46.44
CA THR A 614 -46.20 4.92 47.79
C THR A 614 -47.00 3.61 47.86
N ASP A 615 -46.74 2.79 48.89
CA ASP A 615 -47.54 1.61 49.26
C ASP A 615 -48.22 1.86 50.61
N GLY A 616 -49.56 1.91 50.60
CA GLY A 616 -50.39 2.29 51.75
C GLY A 616 -51.04 3.67 51.58
N LYS A 617 -51.84 4.10 52.57
CA LYS A 617 -52.40 5.47 52.67
C LYS A 617 -52.36 5.92 54.14
N GLY A 618 -51.93 7.16 54.41
CA GLY A 618 -51.91 7.76 55.76
C GLY A 618 -50.58 7.60 56.50
N LYS A 619 -50.63 7.59 57.84
CA LYS A 619 -49.44 7.56 58.75
C LYS A 619 -48.67 6.23 58.79
N GLU A 620 -49.09 5.24 58.00
CA GLU A 620 -48.41 3.95 57.86
C GLU A 620 -47.93 3.71 56.42
N ALA A 621 -47.96 4.75 55.58
CA ALA A 621 -47.52 4.63 54.20
C ALA A 621 -46.00 4.40 54.12
N LYS A 622 -45.61 3.68 53.07
CA LYS A 622 -44.22 3.31 52.82
C LYS A 622 -43.84 3.76 51.43
N LEU A 623 -42.65 4.30 51.31
CA LEU A 623 -42.08 4.69 50.05
C LEU A 623 -41.24 3.51 49.53
N VAL A 624 -41.69 2.87 48.46
CA VAL A 624 -41.12 1.61 47.93
C VAL A 624 -40.70 1.76 46.48
N GLY A 625 -39.56 1.17 46.12
CA GLY A 625 -39.01 1.36 44.79
C GLY A 625 -37.69 0.65 44.54
N VAL A 626 -36.95 1.13 43.54
CA VAL A 626 -35.58 0.71 43.25
C VAL A 626 -34.68 1.93 43.06
N LYS A 627 -33.40 1.77 43.35
CA LYS A 627 -32.37 2.75 43.02
C LYS A 627 -31.25 2.14 42.20
N ALA A 628 -30.60 2.95 41.38
CA ALA A 628 -29.40 2.58 40.64
C ALA A 628 -28.41 3.74 40.57
N LEU A 629 -27.12 3.43 40.64
CA LEU A 629 -26.06 4.41 40.44
C LEU A 629 -25.74 4.51 38.94
N SER A 630 -25.66 5.75 38.47
CA SER A 630 -25.19 6.11 37.14
C SER A 630 -23.90 6.91 37.25
N VAL A 631 -22.97 6.65 36.33
CA VAL A 631 -21.82 7.53 36.08
C VAL A 631 -22.00 8.14 34.69
N GLU A 632 -22.27 9.43 34.66
CA GLU A 632 -22.57 10.18 33.44
C GLU A 632 -21.32 10.97 33.06
N SER A 633 -20.66 10.61 31.95
CA SER A 633 -19.38 11.19 31.53
C SER A 633 -19.47 12.42 30.64
#